data_AF-A0A7T0PDG5-F1
#
_entry.id   AF-A0A7T0PDG5-F1
#
_cell.length_a   1.000
_cell.length_b   1.000
_cell.length_c   1.000
_cell.angle_alpha   90.00
_cell.angle_beta   90.00
_cell.angle_gamma   90.00
#
_symmetry.space_group_name_H-M   'P 1'
#
loop_
_entity.id
_entity.type
_entity.pdbx_description
1 polymer ?
#
loop_
_entity_poly.entity_id
_entity_poly.type
_entity_poly.pdbx_seq_one_letter_code
_entity_poly.pdbx_strand_id
1 'polypeptide(L)'
;MQMSNAEQLAAYVRDARTKCGFHTQKALAAAIGVTPKTIQNIENASRTAYASATLAALDDALGWETGSSEGILSKGDKPKEATSPGGPKHVTRVVRQRMLELGISDAAKLAEAAGVPESVVDQILSGLLPKNVSDQHAVELALQWEPDAFPRLLLGYEPRKFPGDIASEAGCPITAGVAETVAAARKVAQAMSAASSFSFEPIQSLDVRSKMFAIAWLLGSQVNDFDLLNGRQYQSILRTLETSFKNEVDRMQMEDPRYATEPTPSGFTRAEIDSELSRGAADAGDAIRRLGRRLANQAFDLIPGDAVEEESLPDFTKLAARRVTNRPQYDQTHAHDTVGEENQDIENLEV
;
A
#
# COMPACT_ATOMS: atom_id res chain seq x y z
N MET A 1 31.68 -52.25 26.92
CA MET A 1 30.34 -52.28 27.55
C MET A 1 29.36 -51.78 26.51
N GLN A 2 28.37 -52.58 26.08
CA GLN A 2 27.38 -52.14 25.10
C GLN A 2 26.40 -51.16 25.78
N MET A 3 26.11 -50.03 25.14
CA MET A 3 25.10 -49.09 25.62
C MET A 3 23.72 -49.73 25.52
N SER A 4 22.92 -49.61 26.58
CA SER A 4 21.52 -50.01 26.58
C SER A 4 20.72 -49.19 25.55
N ASN A 5 19.60 -49.74 25.05
CA ASN A 5 18.74 -49.05 24.10
C ASN A 5 18.22 -47.70 24.62
N ALA A 6 18.00 -47.59 25.94
CA ALA A 6 17.61 -46.33 26.58
C ALA A 6 18.74 -45.28 26.53
N GLU A 7 19.99 -45.69 26.76
CA GLU A 7 21.17 -44.82 26.60
C GLU A 7 21.40 -44.40 25.15
N GLN A 8 21.09 -45.28 24.20
CA GLN A 8 21.14 -44.96 22.77
C GLN A 8 20.08 -43.91 22.40
N LEU A 9 18.81 -44.09 22.82
CA LEU A 9 17.77 -43.08 22.63
C LEU A 9 18.18 -41.73 23.24
N ALA A 10 18.68 -41.75 24.49
CA ALA A 10 19.14 -40.56 25.19
C ALA A 10 20.25 -39.80 24.45
N ALA A 11 21.18 -40.52 23.80
CA ALA A 11 22.23 -39.93 22.98
C ALA A 11 21.65 -39.29 21.70
N TYR A 12 20.78 -40.00 20.98
CA TYR A 12 20.16 -39.48 19.76
C TYR A 12 19.26 -38.27 20.03
N VAL A 13 18.48 -38.27 21.12
CA VAL A 13 17.62 -37.15 21.47
C VAL A 13 18.44 -35.90 21.76
N ARG A 14 19.57 -36.00 22.47
CA ARG A 14 20.45 -34.85 22.74
C ARG A 14 21.03 -34.25 21.46
N ASP A 15 21.50 -35.10 20.56
CA ASP A 15 22.07 -34.68 19.26
C ASP A 15 21.01 -34.08 18.33
N ALA A 16 19.84 -34.72 18.19
CA ALA A 16 18.75 -34.19 17.40
C ALA A 16 18.19 -32.90 18.00
N ARG A 17 18.11 -32.79 19.33
CA ARG A 17 17.65 -31.57 20.01
C ARG A 17 18.54 -30.37 19.66
N THR A 18 19.86 -30.51 19.68
CA THR A 18 20.79 -29.43 19.30
C THR A 18 20.72 -29.11 17.82
N LYS A 19 20.68 -30.12 16.94
CA LYS A 19 20.50 -29.96 15.48
C LYS A 19 19.21 -29.22 15.13
N CYS A 20 18.14 -29.45 15.89
CA CYS A 20 16.85 -28.81 15.68
C CYS A 20 16.73 -27.44 16.36
N GLY A 21 17.80 -26.92 16.96
CA GLY A 21 17.81 -25.57 17.57
C GLY A 21 17.14 -25.48 18.95
N PHE A 22 16.76 -26.59 19.57
CA PHE A 22 16.21 -26.56 20.92
C PHE A 22 17.34 -26.48 21.94
N HIS A 23 17.73 -25.26 22.32
CA HIS A 23 18.87 -25.07 23.22
C HIS A 23 18.69 -25.65 24.64
N THR A 24 17.44 -25.83 25.09
CA THR A 24 17.13 -26.35 26.45
C THR A 24 16.13 -27.51 26.42
N GLN A 25 16.16 -28.37 27.43
CA GLN A 25 15.15 -29.42 27.66
C GLN A 25 13.74 -28.83 27.81
N LYS A 26 13.64 -27.62 28.40
CA LYS A 26 12.38 -26.90 28.58
C LYS A 26 11.76 -26.50 27.23
N ALA A 27 12.59 -26.08 26.27
CA ALA A 27 12.14 -25.73 24.92
C ALA A 27 11.59 -26.94 24.17
N LEU A 28 12.31 -28.08 24.19
CA LEU A 28 11.82 -29.32 23.58
C LEU A 28 10.53 -29.81 24.26
N ALA A 29 10.47 -29.76 25.60
CA ALA A 29 9.29 -30.16 26.36
C ALA A 29 8.05 -29.31 26.01
N ALA A 30 8.23 -28.00 25.85
CA ALA A 30 7.16 -27.11 25.39
C ALA A 30 6.69 -27.45 23.98
N ALA A 31 7.62 -27.75 23.06
CA ALA A 31 7.30 -28.11 21.67
C ALA A 31 6.48 -29.40 21.56
N ILE A 32 6.76 -30.42 22.39
CA ILE A 32 6.00 -31.69 22.38
C ILE A 32 4.79 -31.72 23.32
N GLY A 33 4.57 -30.67 24.10
CA GLY A 33 3.48 -30.62 25.07
C GLY A 33 3.64 -31.56 26.28
N VAL A 34 4.87 -31.79 26.75
CA VAL A 34 5.12 -32.59 27.98
C VAL A 34 5.87 -31.78 29.05
N THR A 35 6.01 -32.37 30.24
CA THR A 35 6.76 -31.74 31.32
C THR A 35 8.28 -31.79 31.06
N PRO A 36 9.07 -30.76 31.44
CA PRO A 36 10.54 -30.81 31.33
C PRO A 36 11.17 -32.03 32.02
N LYS A 37 10.54 -32.52 33.09
CA LYS A 37 10.97 -33.75 33.79
C LYS A 37 10.91 -34.99 32.89
N THR A 38 9.96 -35.05 31.97
CA THR A 38 9.83 -36.17 31.02
C THR A 38 11.00 -36.18 30.03
N ILE A 39 11.33 -35.03 29.44
CA ILE A 39 12.53 -34.89 28.59
C ILE A 39 13.80 -35.20 29.37
N GLN A 40 13.92 -34.72 30.61
CA GLN A 40 15.07 -35.04 31.47
C GLN A 40 15.20 -36.56 31.68
N ASN A 41 14.09 -37.27 31.94
CA ASN A 41 14.12 -38.71 32.12
C ASN A 41 14.52 -39.45 30.84
N ILE A 42 14.16 -38.94 29.66
CA ILE A 42 14.55 -39.49 28.35
C ILE A 42 16.04 -39.25 28.10
N GLU A 43 16.53 -38.00 28.24
CA GLU A 43 17.94 -37.65 28.00
C GLU A 43 18.92 -38.27 29.01
N ASN A 44 18.43 -38.68 30.19
CA ASN A 44 19.22 -39.38 31.21
C ASN A 44 19.04 -40.90 31.17
N ALA A 45 18.32 -41.45 30.19
CA ALA A 45 18.00 -42.88 30.09
C ALA A 45 17.42 -43.47 31.39
N SER A 46 16.68 -42.67 32.17
CA SER A 46 16.23 -43.06 33.52
C SER A 46 15.04 -44.02 33.51
N ARG A 47 14.41 -44.24 32.34
CA ARG A 47 13.33 -45.21 32.14
C ARG A 47 13.54 -45.93 30.81
N THR A 48 13.06 -47.17 30.74
CA THR A 48 13.12 -48.01 29.54
C THR A 48 11.84 -47.99 28.71
N ALA A 49 10.77 -47.39 29.23
CA ALA A 49 9.47 -47.32 28.58
C ALA A 49 8.81 -45.95 28.80
N TYR A 50 8.10 -45.48 27.77
CA TYR A 50 7.35 -44.23 27.74
C TYR A 50 6.03 -44.46 27.00
N ALA A 51 5.04 -43.58 27.21
CA ALA A 51 3.78 -43.66 26.49
C ALA A 51 4.01 -43.47 24.98
N SER A 52 3.34 -44.27 24.15
CA SER A 52 3.46 -44.22 22.68
C SER A 52 3.18 -42.80 22.14
N ALA A 53 2.16 -42.12 22.68
CA ALA A 53 1.86 -40.73 22.32
C ALA A 53 3.03 -39.76 22.58
N THR A 54 3.79 -39.96 23.67
CA THR A 54 4.97 -39.14 23.98
C THR A 54 6.12 -39.43 23.01
N LEU A 55 6.32 -40.69 22.64
CA LEU A 55 7.36 -41.08 21.67
C LEU A 55 7.02 -40.56 20.26
N ALA A 56 5.76 -40.61 19.85
CA ALA A 56 5.31 -40.07 18.57
C ALA A 56 5.47 -38.54 18.51
N ALA A 57 5.11 -37.81 19.57
CA ALA A 57 5.33 -36.38 19.65
C ALA A 57 6.83 -36.02 19.66
N LEU A 58 7.66 -36.86 20.28
CA LEU A 58 9.11 -36.71 20.25
C LEU A 58 9.67 -36.94 18.84
N ASP A 59 9.22 -37.97 18.13
CA ASP A 59 9.64 -38.24 16.74
C ASP A 59 9.31 -37.05 15.84
N ASP A 60 8.07 -36.55 15.88
CA ASP A 60 7.63 -35.37 15.11
C ASP A 60 8.47 -34.13 15.43
N ALA A 61 8.60 -33.81 16.73
CA ALA A 61 9.40 -32.68 17.17
C ALA A 61 10.91 -32.89 17.06
N LEU A 62 11.41 -34.06 16.64
CA LEU A 62 12.81 -34.30 16.27
C LEU A 62 13.00 -34.46 14.75
N GLY A 63 11.92 -34.47 13.97
CA GLY A 63 11.99 -34.67 12.51
C GLY A 63 12.30 -36.12 12.15
N TRP A 64 11.95 -37.06 13.02
CA TRP A 64 12.10 -38.50 12.78
C TRP A 64 10.79 -39.10 12.28
N GLU A 65 10.89 -40.20 11.54
CA GLU A 65 9.74 -41.00 11.14
C GLU A 65 9.02 -41.50 12.41
N THR A 66 7.69 -41.38 12.44
CA THR A 66 6.88 -41.83 13.58
C THR A 66 7.16 -43.30 13.89
N GLY A 67 7.50 -43.59 15.15
CA GLY A 67 7.91 -44.91 15.61
C GLY A 67 9.42 -45.10 15.67
N SER A 68 10.23 -44.11 15.26
CA SER A 68 11.70 -44.18 15.35
C SER A 68 12.17 -44.31 16.80
N SER A 69 11.64 -43.50 17.72
CA SER A 69 12.00 -43.58 19.14
C SER A 69 11.64 -44.94 19.76
N GLU A 70 10.51 -45.52 19.34
CA GLU A 70 10.09 -46.86 19.76
C GLU A 70 10.98 -47.96 19.15
N GLY A 71 11.39 -47.81 17.89
CA GLY A 71 12.35 -48.70 17.22
C GLY A 71 13.72 -48.70 17.90
N ILE A 72 14.21 -47.53 18.32
CA ILE A 72 15.45 -47.42 19.11
C ILE A 72 15.30 -48.16 20.44
N LEU A 73 14.21 -47.92 21.19
CA LEU A 73 14.01 -48.56 22.50
C LEU A 73 13.86 -50.08 22.40
N SER A 74 13.11 -50.56 21.41
CA SER A 74 12.78 -51.99 21.26
C SER A 74 13.88 -52.80 20.59
N LYS A 75 14.51 -52.26 19.55
CA LYS A 75 15.43 -52.99 18.67
C LYS A 75 16.87 -52.45 18.66
N GLY A 76 17.10 -51.26 19.22
CA GLY A 76 18.39 -50.57 19.07
C GLY A 76 18.63 -50.06 17.65
N ASP A 77 17.55 -49.79 16.90
CA ASP A 77 17.64 -49.23 15.55
C ASP A 77 18.21 -47.81 15.59
N LYS A 78 18.67 -47.30 14.45
CA LYS A 78 19.00 -45.87 14.30
C LYS A 78 17.71 -45.07 14.06
N PRO A 79 17.62 -43.81 14.54
CA PRO A 79 16.50 -42.95 14.18
C PRO A 79 16.42 -42.84 12.65
N LYS A 80 15.22 -43.04 12.11
CA LYS A 80 14.97 -42.80 10.70
C LYS A 80 14.49 -41.36 10.58
N GLU A 81 15.15 -40.57 9.76
CA GLU A 81 14.66 -39.22 9.47
C GLU A 81 13.32 -39.34 8.75
N ALA A 82 12.35 -38.50 9.14
CA ALA A 82 11.06 -38.52 8.48
C ALA A 82 11.28 -38.23 7.00
N THR A 83 10.90 -39.18 6.13
CA THR A 83 10.80 -38.94 4.69
C THR A 83 9.67 -37.97 4.35
N SER A 84 8.83 -37.60 5.31
CA SER A 84 7.81 -36.57 5.12
C SER A 84 8.47 -35.20 5.17
N PRO A 85 8.48 -34.46 4.05
CA PRO A 85 9.07 -33.14 4.03
C PRO A 85 8.31 -32.12 4.89
N GLY A 86 7.14 -32.41 5.47
CA GLY A 86 6.27 -31.42 6.12
C GLY A 86 6.51 -31.10 7.59
N GLY A 87 5.66 -30.22 8.11
CA GLY A 87 5.55 -29.88 9.53
C GLY A 87 6.19 -28.55 9.96
N PRO A 88 5.98 -28.15 11.23
CA PRO A 88 6.51 -26.93 11.85
C PRO A 88 7.99 -26.64 11.56
N LYS A 89 8.84 -27.67 11.63
CA LYS A 89 10.26 -27.53 11.38
C LYS A 89 10.61 -27.31 9.93
N HIS A 90 9.85 -27.92 9.03
CA HIS A 90 10.00 -27.66 7.62
C HIS A 90 9.69 -26.20 7.33
N VAL A 91 8.58 -25.69 7.88
CA VAL A 91 8.22 -24.27 7.80
C VAL A 91 9.39 -23.40 8.29
N THR A 92 9.89 -23.61 9.51
CA THR A 92 11.01 -22.83 10.05
C THR A 92 12.27 -22.92 9.18
N ARG A 93 12.64 -24.12 8.72
CA ARG A 93 13.81 -24.34 7.89
C ARG A 93 13.69 -23.60 6.56
N VAL A 94 12.55 -23.73 5.88
CA VAL A 94 12.31 -23.11 4.56
C VAL A 94 12.19 -21.59 4.68
N VAL A 95 11.56 -21.08 5.74
CA VAL A 95 11.52 -19.63 6.02
C VAL A 95 12.91 -19.08 6.24
N ARG A 96 13.74 -19.70 7.10
CA ARG A 96 15.12 -19.24 7.33
C ARG A 96 15.97 -19.29 6.07
N GLN A 97 15.84 -20.36 5.29
CA GLN A 97 16.53 -20.47 4.00
C GLN A 97 16.12 -19.34 3.06
N ARG A 98 14.82 -19.02 3.01
CA ARG A 98 14.31 -17.94 2.15
C ARG A 98 14.75 -16.55 2.63
N MET A 99 14.78 -16.30 3.93
CA MET A 99 15.33 -15.06 4.48
C MET A 99 16.79 -14.86 4.04
N LEU A 100 17.61 -15.91 4.07
CA LEU A 100 18.99 -15.86 3.58
C LEU A 100 19.08 -15.56 2.08
N GLU A 101 18.23 -16.20 1.26
CA GLU A 101 18.16 -15.91 -0.19
C GLU A 101 17.79 -14.46 -0.49
N LEU A 102 16.96 -13.84 0.35
CA LEU A 102 16.50 -12.46 0.21
C LEU A 102 17.41 -11.43 0.93
N GLY A 103 18.48 -11.88 1.60
CA GLY A 103 19.36 -11.00 2.37
C GLY A 103 18.72 -10.41 3.64
N ILE A 104 17.68 -11.04 4.16
CA ILE A 104 17.00 -10.65 5.41
C ILE A 104 17.78 -11.27 6.58
N SER A 105 18.40 -10.43 7.42
CA SER A 105 19.36 -10.89 8.44
C SER A 105 18.72 -11.52 9.68
N ASP A 106 17.51 -11.13 10.04
CA ASP A 106 16.89 -11.47 11.32
C ASP A 106 15.35 -11.32 11.28
N ALA A 107 14.70 -11.73 12.37
CA ALA A 107 13.25 -11.70 12.52
C ALA A 107 12.67 -10.28 12.49
N ALA A 108 13.37 -9.31 13.10
CA ALA A 108 12.95 -7.91 13.15
C ALA A 108 12.83 -7.31 11.73
N LYS A 109 13.80 -7.56 10.85
CA LYS A 109 13.72 -7.10 9.46
C LYS A 109 12.61 -7.77 8.66
N LEU A 110 12.36 -9.07 8.87
CA LEU A 110 11.24 -9.73 8.22
C LEU A 110 9.89 -9.16 8.71
N ALA A 111 9.79 -8.89 10.00
CA ALA A 111 8.60 -8.29 10.62
C ALA A 111 8.33 -6.88 10.08
N GLU A 112 9.38 -6.05 9.96
CA GLU A 112 9.32 -4.73 9.32
C GLU A 112 8.88 -4.83 7.86
N ALA A 113 9.48 -5.72 7.08
CA ALA A 113 9.13 -5.92 5.67
C ALA A 113 7.68 -6.41 5.47
N ALA A 114 7.18 -7.25 6.38
CA ALA A 114 5.82 -7.74 6.37
C ALA A 114 4.80 -6.76 6.99
N GLY A 115 5.24 -5.74 7.73
CA GLY A 115 4.35 -4.85 8.48
C GLY A 115 3.61 -5.57 9.63
N VAL A 116 4.22 -6.59 10.23
CA VAL A 116 3.66 -7.37 11.34
C VAL A 116 4.52 -7.22 12.60
N PRO A 117 3.99 -7.49 13.81
CA PRO A 117 4.80 -7.53 15.02
C PRO A 117 5.89 -8.62 14.97
N GLU A 118 7.07 -8.35 15.52
CA GLU A 118 8.20 -9.32 15.56
C GLU A 118 7.82 -10.66 16.21
N SER A 119 6.94 -10.64 17.21
CA SER A 119 6.44 -11.84 17.88
C SER A 119 5.69 -12.81 16.96
N VAL A 120 5.13 -12.33 15.85
CA VAL A 120 4.50 -13.17 14.81
C VAL A 120 5.58 -13.93 14.04
N VAL A 121 6.67 -13.26 13.66
CA VAL A 121 7.78 -13.89 12.95
C VAL A 121 8.50 -14.88 13.85
N ASP A 122 8.71 -14.54 15.12
CA ASP A 122 9.29 -15.47 16.11
C ASP A 122 8.42 -16.73 16.30
N GLN A 123 7.09 -16.60 16.28
CA GLN A 123 6.21 -17.76 16.28
C GLN A 123 6.49 -18.66 15.08
N ILE A 124 6.53 -18.11 13.86
CA ILE A 124 6.81 -18.87 12.62
C ILE A 124 8.21 -19.54 12.68
N LEU A 125 9.21 -18.80 13.16
CA LEU A 125 10.59 -19.29 13.31
C LEU A 125 10.77 -20.29 14.46
N SER A 126 9.76 -20.43 15.33
CA SER A 126 9.65 -21.50 16.32
C SER A 126 8.82 -22.70 15.83
N GLY A 127 8.26 -22.62 14.61
CA GLY A 127 7.44 -23.64 13.98
C GLY A 127 5.93 -23.48 14.26
N LEU A 128 5.53 -22.43 14.97
CA LEU A 128 4.13 -22.14 15.26
C LEU A 128 3.56 -21.21 14.19
N LEU A 129 2.45 -21.59 13.56
CA LEU A 129 1.76 -20.67 12.67
C LEU A 129 0.94 -19.64 13.48
N PRO A 130 1.01 -18.34 13.11
CA PRO A 130 0.17 -17.30 13.68
C PRO A 130 -1.31 -17.66 13.52
N LYS A 131 -2.15 -17.38 14.51
CA LYS A 131 -3.60 -17.67 14.39
C LYS A 131 -4.30 -16.76 13.37
N ASN A 132 -3.78 -15.56 13.16
CA ASN A 132 -4.34 -14.58 12.25
C ASN A 132 -3.85 -14.88 10.82
N VAL A 133 -4.78 -15.19 9.93
CA VAL A 133 -4.48 -15.49 8.51
C VAL A 133 -3.90 -14.26 7.79
N SER A 134 -4.30 -13.05 8.19
CA SER A 134 -3.74 -11.82 7.63
C SER A 134 -2.24 -11.68 7.93
N ASP A 135 -1.82 -12.06 9.14
CA ASP A 135 -0.41 -11.99 9.54
C ASP A 135 0.43 -13.05 8.83
N GLN A 136 -0.13 -14.26 8.64
CA GLN A 136 0.50 -15.30 7.81
C GLN A 136 0.73 -14.78 6.39
N HIS A 137 -0.32 -14.26 5.75
CA HIS A 137 -0.26 -13.76 4.38
C HIS A 137 0.73 -12.61 4.20
N ALA A 138 0.79 -11.69 5.16
CA ALA A 138 1.76 -10.60 5.15
C ALA A 138 3.22 -11.11 5.16
N VAL A 139 3.50 -12.14 5.96
CA VAL A 139 4.83 -12.78 5.98
C VAL A 139 5.11 -13.57 4.70
N GLU A 140 4.13 -14.27 4.12
CA GLU A 140 4.27 -14.96 2.83
C GLU A 140 4.66 -13.98 1.71
N LEU A 141 3.98 -12.83 1.65
CA LEU A 141 4.28 -11.77 0.69
C LEU A 141 5.69 -11.19 0.90
N ALA A 142 6.10 -10.92 2.14
CA ALA A 142 7.44 -10.43 2.44
C ALA A 142 8.55 -11.43 2.04
N LEU A 143 8.25 -12.73 2.10
CA LEU A 143 9.12 -13.81 1.63
C LEU A 143 9.03 -14.08 0.12
N GLN A 144 8.25 -13.28 -0.60
CA GLN A 144 7.96 -13.43 -2.02
C GLN A 144 7.44 -14.84 -2.34
N TRP A 145 6.50 -15.33 -1.55
CA TRP A 145 5.79 -16.58 -1.80
C TRP A 145 4.34 -16.32 -2.16
N GLU A 146 3.77 -17.20 -2.99
CA GLU A 146 2.34 -17.19 -3.25
C GLU A 146 1.56 -17.30 -1.93
N PRO A 147 0.34 -16.72 -1.88
CA PRO A 147 -0.57 -16.94 -0.76
C PRO A 147 -0.78 -18.43 -0.48
N ASP A 148 -0.98 -18.79 0.79
CA ASP A 148 -1.16 -20.17 1.28
C ASP A 148 0.13 -21.04 1.23
N ALA A 149 1.30 -20.41 1.17
CA ALA A 149 2.58 -21.10 1.29
C ALA A 149 2.75 -21.84 2.62
N PHE A 150 2.29 -21.28 3.75
CA PHE A 150 2.44 -21.91 5.07
C PHE A 150 1.65 -23.23 5.21
N PRO A 151 0.36 -23.32 4.85
CA PRO A 151 -0.34 -24.59 4.78
C PRO A 151 0.37 -25.63 3.90
N ARG A 152 0.93 -25.21 2.76
CA ARG A 152 1.67 -26.10 1.85
C ARG A 152 2.95 -26.64 2.48
N LEU A 153 3.71 -25.76 3.14
CA LEU A 153 4.91 -26.12 3.89
C LEU A 153 4.61 -27.09 5.02
N LEU A 154 3.49 -26.91 5.72
CA LEU A 154 3.05 -27.86 6.75
C LEU A 154 2.78 -29.26 6.17
N LEU A 155 2.27 -29.33 4.94
CA LEU A 155 2.08 -30.58 4.21
C LEU A 155 3.36 -31.11 3.55
N GLY A 156 4.48 -30.36 3.65
CA GLY A 156 5.78 -30.73 3.08
C GLY A 156 5.97 -30.37 1.62
N TYR A 157 5.06 -29.58 1.06
CA TYR A 157 5.27 -29.03 -0.28
C TYR A 157 6.15 -27.80 -0.19
N GLU A 158 7.06 -27.67 -1.17
CA GLU A 158 7.81 -26.43 -1.35
C GLU A 158 6.87 -25.26 -1.66
N PRO A 159 7.15 -24.07 -1.09
CA PRO A 159 6.35 -22.89 -1.33
C PRO A 159 6.62 -22.40 -2.76
N ARG A 160 5.56 -22.00 -3.46
CA ARG A 160 5.71 -21.39 -4.77
C ARG A 160 6.23 -19.98 -4.58
N LYS A 161 7.35 -19.66 -5.20
CA LYS A 161 7.87 -18.30 -5.22
C LYS A 161 6.93 -17.46 -6.08
N PHE A 162 6.63 -16.24 -5.66
CA PHE A 162 6.13 -15.24 -6.60
C PHE A 162 7.14 -15.20 -7.75
N PRO A 163 6.70 -15.25 -9.01
CA PRO A 163 7.65 -15.21 -10.10
C PRO A 163 8.29 -13.82 -10.06
N GLY A 164 9.51 -13.75 -9.54
CA GLY A 164 10.26 -12.50 -9.36
C GLY A 164 10.61 -11.83 -10.70
N ASP A 165 10.38 -12.52 -11.82
CA ASP A 165 10.77 -12.13 -13.17
C ASP A 165 9.60 -12.00 -14.16
N ILE A 166 8.34 -11.75 -13.72
CA ILE A 166 7.28 -11.38 -14.69
C ILE A 166 7.47 -9.96 -15.24
N ALA A 167 8.41 -9.17 -14.71
CA ALA A 167 8.88 -7.97 -15.39
C ALA A 167 9.83 -8.27 -16.57
N SER A 168 10.32 -9.52 -16.71
CA SER A 168 11.27 -9.93 -17.75
C SER A 168 10.71 -10.96 -18.74
N GLU A 169 9.78 -11.84 -18.35
CA GLU A 169 9.15 -12.77 -19.30
C GLU A 169 7.76 -12.28 -19.72
N ALA A 170 7.77 -11.54 -20.83
CA ALA A 170 6.59 -11.15 -21.59
C ALA A 170 5.71 -12.37 -21.91
N GLY A 171 4.50 -12.42 -21.34
CA GLY A 171 3.53 -13.42 -21.80
C GLY A 171 2.21 -13.56 -21.06
N CYS A 172 2.07 -13.12 -19.81
CA CYS A 172 0.80 -13.27 -19.08
C CYS A 172 0.17 -11.91 -18.71
N PRO A 173 -0.87 -11.45 -19.44
CA PRO A 173 -1.51 -10.14 -19.24
C PRO A 173 -2.14 -9.95 -17.85
N ILE A 174 -2.55 -11.04 -17.21
CA ILE A 174 -3.35 -11.00 -15.97
C ILE A 174 -2.48 -10.66 -14.74
N THR A 175 -1.25 -11.19 -14.68
CA THR A 175 -0.34 -10.95 -13.54
C THR A 175 0.33 -9.58 -13.58
N ALA A 176 0.59 -9.05 -14.79
CA ALA A 176 0.95 -7.63 -14.97
C ALA A 176 -0.16 -6.71 -14.45
N GLY A 177 -1.42 -7.06 -14.75
CA GLY A 177 -2.59 -6.32 -14.29
C GLY A 177 -2.67 -6.16 -12.78
N VAL A 178 -2.39 -7.23 -12.01
CA VAL A 178 -2.47 -7.21 -10.54
C VAL A 178 -1.33 -6.42 -9.91
N ALA A 179 -0.09 -6.61 -10.36
CA ALA A 179 1.07 -5.88 -9.83
C ALA A 179 0.94 -4.36 -10.08
N GLU A 180 0.49 -3.98 -11.28
CA GLU A 180 0.21 -2.59 -11.65
C GLU A 180 -0.93 -2.00 -10.81
N THR A 181 -1.94 -2.81 -10.47
CA THR A 181 -3.07 -2.39 -9.62
C THR A 181 -2.64 -2.14 -8.18
N VAL A 182 -1.78 -2.97 -7.61
CA VAL A 182 -1.21 -2.76 -6.26
C VAL A 182 -0.32 -1.52 -6.22
N ALA A 183 0.50 -1.30 -7.25
CA ALA A 183 1.32 -0.10 -7.36
C ALA A 183 0.47 1.17 -7.48
N ALA A 184 -0.59 1.14 -8.28
CA ALA A 184 -1.57 2.21 -8.41
C ALA A 184 -2.26 2.52 -7.07
N ALA A 185 -2.71 1.49 -6.35
CA ALA A 185 -3.34 1.64 -5.03
C ALA A 185 -2.43 2.36 -4.03
N ARG A 186 -1.13 2.03 -4.01
CA ARG A 186 -0.15 2.67 -3.12
C ARG A 186 0.05 4.15 -3.45
N LYS A 187 0.16 4.50 -4.74
CA LYS A 187 0.27 5.91 -5.18
C LYS A 187 -0.97 6.72 -4.80
N VAL A 188 -2.16 6.14 -4.94
CA VAL A 188 -3.43 6.76 -4.53
C VAL A 188 -3.48 7.02 -3.04
N ALA A 189 -3.11 6.05 -2.21
CA ALA A 189 -3.10 6.22 -0.76
C ALA A 189 -2.14 7.35 -0.32
N GLN A 190 -0.97 7.44 -0.96
CA GLN A 190 -0.01 8.53 -0.72
C GLN A 190 -0.57 9.89 -1.16
N ALA A 191 -1.17 9.97 -2.35
CA ALA A 191 -1.78 11.19 -2.86
C ALA A 191 -2.95 11.67 -1.99
N MET A 192 -3.80 10.75 -1.49
CA MET A 192 -4.89 11.08 -0.58
C MET A 192 -4.40 11.54 0.79
N SER A 193 -3.34 10.93 1.32
CA SER A 193 -2.69 11.38 2.55
C SER A 193 -2.03 12.76 2.40
N ALA A 194 -1.61 13.14 1.19
CA ALA A 194 -1.14 14.48 0.90
C ALA A 194 -2.32 15.44 0.71
N ALA A 195 -3.42 15.00 0.08
CA ALA A 195 -4.62 15.81 -0.15
C ALA A 195 -5.38 16.17 1.14
N SER A 196 -5.20 15.44 2.25
CA SER A 196 -5.70 15.87 3.56
C SER A 196 -5.09 17.19 4.06
N SER A 197 -4.06 17.71 3.38
CA SER A 197 -3.52 19.07 3.56
C SER A 197 -4.13 20.12 2.61
N PHE A 198 -5.27 19.83 1.97
CA PHE A 198 -5.97 20.66 0.97
C PHE A 198 -5.19 20.90 -0.34
N SER A 199 -4.14 20.11 -0.63
CA SER A 199 -3.41 20.18 -1.90
C SER A 199 -3.90 19.10 -2.88
N PHE A 200 -4.33 19.53 -4.09
CA PHE A 200 -4.82 18.65 -5.15
C PHE A 200 -3.75 18.21 -6.16
N GLU A 201 -2.58 18.85 -6.13
CA GLU A 201 -1.45 18.58 -7.01
C GLU A 201 -1.00 17.10 -6.98
N PRO A 202 -0.98 16.41 -5.82
CA PRO A 202 -0.62 14.99 -5.75
C PRO A 202 -1.61 14.06 -6.46
N ILE A 203 -2.90 14.41 -6.51
CA ILE A 203 -3.93 13.62 -7.21
C ILE A 203 -3.88 13.89 -8.72
N GLN A 204 -3.60 15.15 -9.11
CA GLN A 204 -3.49 15.54 -10.52
C GLN A 204 -2.27 14.92 -11.21
N SER A 205 -1.17 14.73 -10.48
CA SER A 205 0.05 14.08 -10.97
C SER A 205 -0.04 12.56 -11.09
N LEU A 206 -1.12 11.94 -10.61
CA LEU A 206 -1.33 10.50 -10.78
C LEU A 206 -1.50 10.14 -12.27
N ASP A 207 -0.92 9.01 -12.66
CA ASP A 207 -1.17 8.41 -13.97
C ASP A 207 -2.65 8.00 -14.10
N VAL A 208 -3.12 7.85 -15.34
CA VAL A 208 -4.53 7.56 -15.69
C VAL A 208 -5.08 6.37 -14.89
N ARG A 209 -4.28 5.32 -14.72
CA ARG A 209 -4.69 4.10 -14.02
C ARG A 209 -4.74 4.28 -12.50
N SER A 210 -3.80 5.02 -11.94
CA SER A 210 -3.85 5.42 -10.52
C SER A 210 -5.08 6.30 -10.25
N LYS A 211 -5.45 7.20 -11.18
CA LYS A 211 -6.70 7.97 -11.09
C LYS A 211 -7.93 7.06 -11.14
N MET A 212 -7.96 6.04 -12.00
CA MET A 212 -9.03 5.02 -12.02
C MET A 212 -9.22 4.36 -10.66
N PHE A 213 -8.11 3.96 -10.05
CA PHE A 213 -8.13 3.27 -8.78
C PHE A 213 -8.65 4.16 -7.64
N ALA A 214 -8.18 5.42 -7.57
CA ALA A 214 -8.66 6.41 -6.61
C ALA A 214 -10.17 6.63 -6.68
N ILE A 215 -10.66 6.72 -7.92
CA ILE A 215 -12.06 6.96 -8.24
C ILE A 215 -12.95 5.83 -7.78
N ALA A 216 -12.60 4.58 -8.11
CA ALA A 216 -13.46 3.46 -7.70
C ALA A 216 -13.34 3.15 -6.20
N TRP A 217 -12.18 3.41 -5.59
CA TRP A 217 -12.03 3.36 -4.13
C TRP A 217 -12.95 4.37 -3.43
N LEU A 218 -13.00 5.61 -3.92
CA LEU A 218 -13.93 6.65 -3.43
C LEU A 218 -15.41 6.27 -3.63
N LEU A 219 -15.71 5.55 -4.72
CA LEU A 219 -17.06 5.08 -5.02
C LEU A 219 -17.43 3.77 -4.30
N GLY A 220 -16.54 3.21 -3.48
CA GLY A 220 -16.78 1.95 -2.76
C GLY A 220 -16.90 0.71 -3.64
N SER A 221 -16.41 0.77 -4.88
CA SER A 221 -16.43 -0.35 -5.83
C SER A 221 -15.29 -1.33 -5.56
N GLN A 222 -15.50 -2.63 -5.76
CA GLN A 222 -14.44 -3.62 -5.54
C GLN A 222 -13.44 -3.62 -6.70
N VAL A 223 -12.17 -3.87 -6.37
CA VAL A 223 -11.04 -3.90 -7.33
C VAL A 223 -11.26 -4.94 -8.46
N ASN A 224 -12.09 -5.95 -8.22
CA ASN A 224 -12.37 -7.01 -9.18
C ASN A 224 -13.29 -6.57 -10.34
N ASP A 225 -13.97 -5.43 -10.21
CA ASP A 225 -14.88 -4.91 -11.26
C ASP A 225 -14.13 -4.17 -12.39
N PHE A 226 -12.80 -4.00 -12.25
CA PHE A 226 -11.99 -3.11 -13.09
C PHE A 226 -11.57 -3.68 -14.44
N ASP A 227 -11.38 -5.00 -14.55
CA ASP A 227 -10.98 -5.64 -15.82
C ASP A 227 -12.04 -5.51 -16.93
N LEU A 228 -13.23 -5.00 -16.59
CA LEU A 228 -14.37 -4.84 -17.49
C LEU A 228 -14.63 -3.40 -17.93
N LEU A 229 -13.94 -2.41 -17.36
CA LEU A 229 -14.16 -1.01 -17.73
C LEU A 229 -13.39 -0.67 -19.00
N ASN A 230 -14.11 -0.52 -20.12
CA ASN A 230 -13.49 0.00 -21.33
C ASN A 230 -13.11 1.49 -21.16
N GLY A 231 -12.17 1.98 -21.97
CA GLY A 231 -11.66 3.36 -21.89
C GLY A 231 -12.75 4.45 -21.98
N ARG A 232 -13.90 4.17 -22.61
CA ARG A 232 -15.04 5.11 -22.65
C ARG A 232 -15.81 5.16 -21.33
N GLN A 233 -16.05 4.01 -20.70
CA GLN A 233 -16.70 3.94 -19.38
C GLN A 233 -15.85 4.65 -18.32
N TYR A 234 -14.53 4.47 -18.37
CA TYR A 234 -13.61 5.21 -17.52
C TYR A 234 -13.75 6.73 -17.68
N GLN A 235 -13.66 7.23 -18.90
CA GLN A 235 -13.77 8.67 -19.17
C GLN A 235 -15.12 9.24 -18.74
N SER A 236 -16.19 8.44 -18.83
CA SER A 236 -17.51 8.82 -18.31
C SER A 236 -17.53 8.92 -16.79
N ILE A 237 -16.96 7.93 -16.07
CA ILE A 237 -16.92 7.94 -14.60
C ILE A 237 -16.05 9.08 -14.09
N LEU A 238 -14.90 9.32 -14.74
CA LEU A 238 -14.04 10.48 -14.47
C LEU A 238 -14.81 11.79 -14.57
N ARG A 239 -15.49 12.02 -15.71
CA ARG A 239 -16.26 13.24 -15.93
C ARG A 239 -17.36 13.40 -14.89
N THR A 240 -18.04 12.32 -14.54
CA THR A 240 -19.06 12.33 -13.49
C THR A 240 -18.45 12.72 -12.14
N LEU A 241 -17.31 12.15 -11.76
CA LEU A 241 -16.65 12.48 -10.50
C LEU A 241 -16.06 13.88 -10.46
N GLU A 242 -15.42 14.34 -11.54
CA GLU A 242 -14.95 15.72 -11.68
C GLU A 242 -16.13 16.68 -11.51
N THR A 243 -17.28 16.36 -12.11
CA THR A 243 -18.50 17.17 -11.98
C THR A 243 -19.04 17.14 -10.56
N SER A 244 -19.18 15.96 -9.94
CA SER A 244 -19.67 15.83 -8.56
C SER A 244 -18.76 16.53 -7.56
N PHE A 245 -17.45 16.38 -7.72
CA PHE A 245 -16.46 17.03 -6.86
C PHE A 245 -16.49 18.55 -7.05
N LYS A 246 -16.54 19.04 -8.29
CA LYS A 246 -16.68 20.47 -8.58
C LYS A 246 -17.94 21.04 -7.94
N ASN A 247 -19.08 20.35 -8.08
CA ASN A 247 -20.33 20.77 -7.44
C ASN A 247 -20.22 20.83 -5.91
N GLU A 248 -19.50 19.89 -5.30
CA GLU A 248 -19.29 19.86 -3.85
C GLU A 248 -18.34 20.96 -3.37
N VAL A 249 -17.28 21.25 -4.13
CA VAL A 249 -16.40 22.40 -3.87
C VAL A 249 -17.16 23.71 -4.01
N ASP A 250 -17.95 23.86 -5.07
CA ASP A 250 -18.79 25.03 -5.30
C ASP A 250 -19.80 25.19 -4.14
N ARG A 251 -20.40 24.08 -3.67
CA ARG A 251 -21.27 24.07 -2.49
C ARG A 251 -20.53 24.53 -1.23
N MET A 252 -19.36 23.97 -0.94
CA MET A 252 -18.55 24.35 0.23
C MET A 252 -18.10 25.81 0.16
N GLN A 253 -17.79 26.32 -1.03
CA GLN A 253 -17.47 27.73 -1.24
C GLN A 253 -18.70 28.62 -0.99
N MET A 254 -19.88 28.25 -1.50
CA MET A 254 -21.12 28.98 -1.26
C MET A 254 -21.53 29.00 0.22
N GLU A 255 -21.17 27.97 0.99
CA GLU A 255 -21.42 27.90 2.43
C GLU A 255 -20.46 28.78 3.26
N ASP A 256 -19.31 29.19 2.71
CA ASP A 256 -18.39 30.13 3.36
C ASP A 256 -18.98 31.56 3.31
N PRO A 257 -19.21 32.23 4.46
CA PRO A 257 -19.73 33.59 4.50
C PRO A 257 -18.93 34.59 3.65
N ARG A 258 -17.62 34.34 3.45
CA ARG A 258 -16.74 35.20 2.66
C ARG A 258 -17.08 35.18 1.17
N TYR A 259 -17.66 34.09 0.66
CA TYR A 259 -18.02 33.97 -0.76
C TYR A 259 -19.00 35.05 -1.22
N ALA A 260 -19.95 35.42 -0.34
CA ALA A 260 -20.95 36.44 -0.61
C ALA A 260 -20.55 37.85 -0.14
N THR A 261 -19.54 37.99 0.72
CA THR A 261 -19.26 39.25 1.42
C THR A 261 -17.89 39.85 1.16
N GLU A 262 -16.89 39.03 0.84
CA GLU A 262 -15.52 39.49 0.65
C GLU A 262 -15.27 39.82 -0.83
N PRO A 263 -14.92 41.07 -1.15
CA PRO A 263 -14.60 41.45 -2.52
C PRO A 263 -13.29 40.81 -2.96
N THR A 264 -13.28 40.26 -4.17
CA THR A 264 -12.07 39.80 -4.86
C THR A 264 -11.20 41.01 -5.25
N PRO A 265 -9.95 40.81 -5.73
CA PRO A 265 -9.10 41.90 -6.21
C PRO A 265 -9.71 42.76 -7.33
N SER A 266 -10.75 42.28 -8.03
CA SER A 266 -11.50 43.08 -9.01
C SER A 266 -12.56 43.99 -8.39
N GLY A 267 -12.74 43.95 -7.06
CA GLY A 267 -13.74 44.74 -6.33
C GLY A 267 -15.14 44.13 -6.29
N PHE A 268 -15.34 42.94 -6.88
CA PHE A 268 -16.61 42.22 -6.88
C PHE A 268 -16.53 40.97 -6.01
N THR A 269 -17.61 40.60 -5.34
CA THR A 269 -17.68 39.34 -4.58
C THR A 269 -17.70 38.14 -5.53
N ARG A 270 -17.35 36.96 -5.02
CA ARG A 270 -17.35 35.73 -5.83
C ARG A 270 -18.78 35.37 -6.28
N ALA A 271 -19.74 35.54 -5.38
CA ALA A 271 -21.17 35.38 -5.69
C ALA A 271 -21.66 36.25 -6.86
N GLU A 272 -21.19 37.50 -6.96
CA GLU A 272 -21.55 38.39 -8.08
C GLU A 272 -20.96 37.92 -9.41
N ILE A 273 -19.72 37.45 -9.39
CA ILE A 273 -19.02 36.92 -10.57
C ILE A 273 -19.71 35.64 -11.05
N ASP A 274 -20.03 34.72 -10.14
CA ASP A 274 -20.70 33.45 -10.46
C ASP A 274 -22.15 33.66 -10.91
N SER A 275 -22.81 34.72 -10.41
CA SER A 275 -24.12 35.17 -10.92
C SER A 275 -24.03 35.60 -12.39
N GLU A 276 -22.96 36.26 -12.83
CA GLU A 276 -22.77 36.63 -14.24
C GLU A 276 -22.40 35.45 -15.13
N LEU A 277 -21.57 34.53 -14.63
CA LEU A 277 -21.28 33.28 -15.32
C LEU A 277 -22.58 32.51 -15.58
N SER A 278 -23.47 32.44 -14.58
CA SER A 278 -24.80 31.85 -14.70
C SER A 278 -25.71 32.58 -15.70
N ARG A 279 -25.49 33.88 -15.94
CA ARG A 279 -26.16 34.69 -16.98
C ARG A 279 -25.50 34.58 -18.37
N GLY A 280 -24.58 33.64 -18.54
CA GLY A 280 -23.94 33.37 -19.84
C GLY A 280 -22.74 34.28 -20.14
N ALA A 281 -21.99 34.71 -19.11
CA ALA A 281 -20.64 35.22 -19.34
C ALA A 281 -19.72 34.08 -19.79
N ALA A 282 -18.83 34.36 -20.75
CA ALA A 282 -17.97 33.33 -21.34
C ALA A 282 -16.89 32.82 -20.36
N ASP A 283 -16.39 33.72 -19.52
CA ASP A 283 -15.38 33.46 -18.49
C ASP A 283 -15.50 34.51 -17.36
N ALA A 284 -14.67 34.36 -16.32
CA ALA A 284 -14.65 35.29 -15.19
C ALA A 284 -14.31 36.73 -15.60
N GLY A 285 -13.48 36.93 -16.63
CA GLY A 285 -13.12 38.25 -17.13
C GLY A 285 -14.26 38.94 -17.88
N ASP A 286 -15.07 38.20 -18.64
CA ASP A 286 -16.32 38.69 -19.22
C ASP A 286 -17.35 39.00 -18.12
N ALA A 287 -17.48 38.14 -17.11
CA ALA A 287 -18.35 38.38 -15.95
C ALA A 287 -18.00 39.70 -15.23
N ILE A 288 -16.71 39.92 -14.91
CA ILE A 288 -16.22 41.15 -14.29
C ILE A 288 -16.50 42.37 -15.19
N ARG A 289 -16.29 42.26 -16.51
CA ARG A 289 -16.60 43.36 -17.45
C ARG A 289 -18.09 43.67 -17.50
N ARG A 290 -18.96 42.67 -17.46
CA ARG A 290 -20.43 42.85 -17.42
C ARG A 290 -20.89 43.48 -16.11
N LEU A 291 -20.32 43.07 -14.98
CA LEU A 291 -20.54 43.69 -13.67
C LEU A 291 -20.15 45.16 -13.68
N GLY A 292 -18.93 45.48 -14.15
CA GLY A 292 -18.45 46.85 -14.28
C GLY A 292 -19.36 47.73 -15.14
N ARG A 293 -19.83 47.22 -16.29
CA ARG A 293 -20.79 47.94 -17.14
C ARG A 293 -22.13 48.21 -16.45
N ARG A 294 -22.66 47.26 -15.68
CA ARG A 294 -23.92 47.47 -14.94
C ARG A 294 -23.79 48.50 -13.84
N LEU A 295 -22.69 48.46 -13.07
CA LEU A 295 -22.43 49.48 -12.06
C LEU A 295 -22.27 50.87 -12.69
N ALA A 296 -21.56 50.97 -13.82
CA ALA A 296 -21.44 52.23 -14.54
C ALA A 296 -22.82 52.76 -14.98
N ASN A 297 -23.66 51.91 -15.58
CA ASN A 297 -25.00 52.30 -16.02
C ASN A 297 -25.91 52.70 -14.85
N GLN A 298 -25.86 51.97 -13.73
CA GLN A 298 -26.60 52.34 -12.51
C GLN A 298 -26.16 53.69 -11.94
N ALA A 299 -24.85 54.00 -12.01
CA ALA A 299 -24.35 55.31 -11.60
C ALA A 299 -24.84 56.43 -12.51
N PHE A 300 -24.99 56.18 -13.82
CA PHE A 300 -25.55 57.15 -14.76
C PHE A 300 -27.04 57.44 -14.52
N ASP A 301 -27.84 56.42 -14.19
CA ASP A 301 -29.28 56.59 -13.91
C ASP A 301 -29.56 57.43 -12.65
N LEU A 302 -28.59 57.54 -11.74
CA LEU A 302 -28.71 58.31 -10.50
C LEU A 302 -28.35 59.79 -10.67
N ILE A 303 -27.85 60.20 -11.83
CA ILE A 303 -27.57 61.61 -12.11
C ILE A 303 -28.85 62.22 -12.72
N PRO A 304 -29.59 63.08 -11.99
CA PRO A 304 -30.81 63.69 -12.53
C PRO A 304 -30.50 64.45 -13.83
N GLY A 305 -31.27 64.17 -14.87
CA GLY A 305 -31.01 64.53 -16.27
C GLY A 305 -30.94 66.03 -16.61
N ASP A 306 -31.03 66.91 -15.61
CA ASP A 306 -31.08 68.36 -15.79
C ASP A 306 -29.79 69.08 -15.34
N ALA A 307 -28.75 68.35 -14.90
CA ALA A 307 -27.57 68.95 -14.26
C ALA A 307 -26.20 68.58 -14.86
N VAL A 308 -26.14 67.96 -16.05
CA VAL A 308 -24.86 67.63 -16.70
C VAL A 308 -24.68 68.49 -17.93
N GLU A 309 -24.05 69.65 -17.76
CA GLU A 309 -23.38 70.32 -18.87
C GLU A 309 -22.34 69.34 -19.45
N GLU A 310 -22.47 69.06 -20.74
CA GLU A 310 -21.77 68.00 -21.50
C GLU A 310 -20.22 68.13 -21.44
N GLU A 311 -19.69 69.25 -20.94
CA GLU A 311 -18.26 69.56 -20.83
C GLU A 311 -17.57 69.04 -19.54
N SER A 312 -18.29 68.48 -18.56
CA SER A 312 -17.69 68.09 -17.25
C SER A 312 -17.60 66.58 -16.99
N LEU A 313 -17.84 65.71 -17.97
CA LEU A 313 -17.68 64.26 -17.74
C LEU A 313 -16.20 63.85 -17.79
N PRO A 314 -15.66 63.19 -16.74
CA PRO A 314 -14.29 62.68 -16.78
C PRO A 314 -14.16 61.63 -17.89
N ASP A 315 -13.14 61.80 -18.72
CA ASP A 315 -12.78 60.90 -19.81
C ASP A 315 -12.33 59.53 -19.24
N PHE A 316 -13.29 58.62 -19.06
CA PHE A 316 -13.04 57.27 -18.52
C PHE A 316 -12.17 56.42 -19.44
N THR A 317 -12.04 56.79 -20.72
CA THR A 317 -11.09 56.19 -21.65
C THR A 317 -9.64 56.50 -21.26
N LYS A 318 -9.37 57.70 -20.69
CA LYS A 318 -8.06 58.03 -20.08
C LYS A 318 -7.80 57.34 -18.75
N LEU A 319 -8.83 57.00 -17.97
CA LEU A 319 -8.69 56.27 -16.70
C LEU A 319 -8.40 54.77 -16.92
N ALA A 320 -9.04 54.14 -17.92
CA ALA A 320 -8.73 52.75 -18.29
C ALA A 320 -7.37 52.60 -19.00
N ALA A 321 -6.89 53.66 -19.67
CA ALA A 321 -5.57 53.69 -20.31
C ALA A 321 -4.40 53.96 -19.35
N ARG A 322 -4.64 54.32 -18.08
CA ARG A 322 -3.62 54.29 -17.03
C ARG A 322 -3.28 52.83 -16.72
N ARG A 323 -2.36 52.26 -17.51
CA ARG A 323 -1.58 51.09 -17.10
C ARG A 323 -1.09 51.31 -15.67
N VAL A 324 -1.32 50.32 -14.82
CA VAL A 324 -0.64 50.20 -13.53
C VAL A 324 0.86 50.23 -13.82
N THR A 325 1.48 51.39 -13.69
CA THR A 325 2.93 51.53 -13.81
C THR A 325 3.56 50.82 -12.62
N ASN A 326 4.30 49.76 -12.92
CA ASN A 326 5.38 49.15 -12.14
C ASN A 326 5.20 49.17 -10.61
N ARG A 327 4.83 48.02 -10.02
CA ARG A 327 5.28 47.64 -8.68
C ARG A 327 6.65 46.98 -8.81
N PRO A 328 7.77 47.64 -8.47
CA PRO A 328 9.12 47.09 -8.69
C PRO A 328 9.44 45.86 -7.82
N GLN A 329 8.61 45.58 -6.79
CA GLN A 329 8.85 44.48 -5.86
C GLN A 329 8.23 43.14 -6.28
N TYR A 330 7.36 43.10 -7.29
CA TYR A 330 6.70 41.85 -7.72
C TYR A 330 7.56 41.05 -8.70
N ASP A 331 8.35 41.72 -9.55
CA ASP A 331 9.21 41.08 -10.56
C ASP A 331 10.48 40.44 -9.98
N GLN A 332 10.88 40.75 -8.75
CA GLN A 332 12.09 40.17 -8.15
C GLN A 332 11.90 38.74 -7.65
N THR A 333 10.67 38.30 -7.37
CA THR A 333 10.40 36.96 -6.82
C THR A 333 10.06 35.89 -7.87
N HIS A 334 9.92 36.26 -9.14
CA HIS A 334 9.51 35.32 -10.21
C HIS A 334 10.45 35.25 -11.42
N ALA A 335 11.59 35.94 -11.38
CA ALA A 335 12.58 35.90 -12.46
C ALA A 335 13.41 34.60 -12.56
N HIS A 336 13.12 33.57 -11.75
CA HIS A 336 13.88 32.32 -11.74
C HIS A 336 13.20 31.09 -12.37
N ASP A 337 11.92 31.15 -12.76
CA ASP A 337 11.16 29.94 -13.14
C ASP A 337 10.80 29.83 -14.64
N THR A 338 11.42 30.60 -15.53
CA THR A 338 11.16 30.48 -16.98
C THR A 338 12.45 30.46 -17.80
N VAL A 339 13.15 29.32 -17.73
CA VAL A 339 14.13 28.91 -18.75
C VAL A 339 13.76 27.50 -19.18
N GLY A 340 13.18 27.35 -20.37
CA GLY A 340 13.00 26.05 -21.00
C GLY A 340 11.74 25.88 -21.86
N GLU A 341 11.51 26.74 -22.85
CA GLU A 341 10.69 26.37 -24.02
C GLU A 341 11.62 26.23 -25.23
N GLU A 342 12.00 24.99 -25.52
CA GLU A 342 12.68 24.61 -26.77
C GLU A 342 11.68 24.64 -27.93
N ASN A 343 12.07 25.31 -29.00
CA ASN A 343 11.46 25.22 -30.33
C ASN A 343 11.56 23.78 -30.86
N GLN A 344 10.46 23.22 -31.35
CA GLN A 344 10.51 22.12 -32.30
C GLN A 344 9.68 22.46 -33.54
N ASP A 345 10.39 22.96 -34.56
CA ASP A 345 9.95 22.94 -35.95
C ASP A 345 10.23 21.55 -36.55
N ILE A 346 9.16 20.92 -37.02
CA ILE A 346 8.94 20.17 -38.27
C ILE A 346 10.17 19.58 -38.98
N GLU A 347 10.21 18.25 -39.14
CA GLU A 347 10.65 17.62 -40.40
C GLU A 347 9.71 16.47 -40.79
N ASN A 348 9.17 16.58 -42.01
CA ASN A 348 8.44 15.54 -42.72
C ASN A 348 9.44 14.48 -43.22
N LEU A 349 9.13 13.20 -43.03
CA LEU A 349 9.78 12.09 -43.73
C LEU A 349 8.75 11.34 -44.58
N GLU A 350 9.03 11.30 -45.87
CA GLU A 350 8.42 10.45 -46.88
C GLU A 350 8.63 8.96 -46.54
N VAL A 351 7.55 8.16 -46.62
CA VAL A 351 7.51 6.82 -47.24
C VAL A 351 6.15 6.63 -47.89
#